data_AF-A0A2D4K6N5-F1
#
_entry.id   AF-A0A2D4K6N5-F1
#
_cell.length_a   1.000
_cell.length_b   1.000
_cell.length_c   1.000
_cell.angle_alpha   90.00
_cell.angle_beta   90.00
_cell.angle_gamma   90.00
#
_symmetry.space_group_name_H-M   'P 1'
#
loop_
_entity.id
_entity.type
_entity.pdbx_description
1 polymer ?
#
loop_
_entity_poly.entity_id
_entity_poly.type
_entity_poly.pdbx_seq_one_letter_code
_entity_poly.pdbx_strand_id
1 'polypeptide(L)'
;MEGGELFDKVQRPARLSEKTCKLYFYQMLLAVQYLHKHGIIHRDLKLENVLLSSKEENCLVKITDFGQSKIIGETSLMQTLCGTPDYLAPEILHFAGTAGYGRSVDCWSLGVILFMCLSGYPPFSKKSAWLSLTQQITSGNYCFIEEVWKDVSRDAFDLVQKLLVVDPTRRLKIEEALEHPWLQDEHMRHTFQQLLAQTQDVRDKPEPLTLAPPGSKRDQEDEEAGPSKRQKVQLGPS
;
A
#
# COMPACT_ATOMS: atom_id res chain seq x y z
N MET A 1 0.85 -3.72 13.36
CA MET A 1 1.76 -3.97 12.24
C MET A 1 3.09 -3.36 12.61
N GLU A 2 4.04 -4.16 13.10
CA GLU A 2 5.30 -3.66 13.69
C GLU A 2 6.35 -3.28 12.66
N GLY A 3 6.20 -3.78 11.43
CA GLY A 3 7.12 -3.55 10.31
C GLY A 3 6.97 -2.20 9.64
N GLY A 4 5.96 -1.41 10.00
CA GLY A 4 5.68 -0.11 9.41
C GLY A 4 5.09 -0.19 8.00
N GLU A 5 5.26 0.88 7.25
CA GLU A 5 4.79 1.02 5.87
C GLU A 5 5.79 0.41 4.88
N LEU A 6 5.30 -0.17 3.79
CA LEU A 6 6.15 -0.67 2.70
C LEU A 6 6.94 0.48 2.06
N PHE A 7 6.40 1.69 2.08
CA PHE A 7 7.07 2.90 1.61
C PHE A 7 8.46 3.09 2.24
N ASP A 8 8.58 2.88 3.56
CA ASP A 8 9.85 3.01 4.29
C ASP A 8 10.90 1.98 3.85
N LYS A 9 10.47 0.85 3.26
CA LYS A 9 11.37 -0.20 2.76
C LYS A 9 11.84 0.03 1.33
N VAL A 10 11.18 0.92 0.57
CA VAL A 10 11.42 1.15 -0.87
C VAL A 10 12.06 2.53 -1.12
N GLN A 11 12.34 3.31 -0.07
CA GLN A 11 13.08 4.57 -0.20
C GLN A 11 14.55 4.35 -0.57
N ARG A 12 15.02 5.11 -1.57
CA ARG A 12 16.43 5.10 -1.99
C ARG A 12 17.39 5.33 -0.81
N PRO A 13 18.53 4.64 -0.79
CA PRO A 13 19.09 3.77 -1.84
C PRO A 13 18.56 2.33 -1.83
N ALA A 14 17.56 2.00 -1.01
CA ALA A 14 17.06 0.64 -0.88
C ALA A 14 16.12 0.26 -2.05
N ARG A 15 16.34 -0.94 -2.60
CA ARG A 15 15.35 -1.70 -3.37
C ARG A 15 15.18 -3.05 -2.70
N LEU A 16 13.98 -3.63 -2.80
CA LEU A 16 13.72 -4.95 -2.24
C LEU A 16 14.36 -6.01 -3.13
N SER A 17 14.75 -7.14 -2.54
CA SER A 17 15.14 -8.31 -3.32
C SER A 17 13.93 -8.80 -4.13
N GLU A 18 14.15 -9.31 -5.34
CA GLU A 18 13.05 -9.78 -6.18
C GLU A 18 12.21 -10.87 -5.48
N LYS A 19 12.86 -11.72 -4.67
CA LYS A 19 12.19 -12.73 -3.83
C LYS A 19 11.18 -12.09 -2.87
N THR A 20 11.56 -11.01 -2.22
CA THR A 20 10.71 -10.28 -1.27
C THR A 20 9.62 -9.50 -1.98
N CYS A 21 9.93 -8.86 -3.10
CA CYS A 21 8.94 -8.26 -4.00
C CYS A 21 7.86 -9.29 -4.36
N LYS A 22 8.26 -10.49 -4.76
CA LYS A 22 7.36 -11.57 -5.14
C LYS A 22 6.44 -11.99 -3.99
N LEU A 23 7.02 -12.21 -2.80
CA LEU A 23 6.25 -12.59 -1.59
C LEU A 23 5.24 -11.51 -1.20
N TYR A 24 5.63 -10.25 -1.20
CA TYR A 24 4.74 -9.15 -0.85
C TYR A 24 3.66 -8.93 -1.93
N PHE A 25 4.05 -8.97 -3.19
CA PHE A 25 3.14 -8.76 -4.31
C PHE A 25 2.09 -9.86 -4.43
N TYR A 26 2.47 -11.12 -4.19
CA TYR A 26 1.53 -12.23 -4.11
C TYR A 26 0.45 -11.99 -3.04
N GLN A 27 0.84 -11.55 -1.84
CA GLN A 27 -0.10 -11.25 -0.76
C GLN A 27 -1.02 -10.07 -1.09
N MET A 28 -0.48 -9.03 -1.73
CA MET A 28 -1.28 -7.89 -2.20
C MET A 28 -2.32 -8.33 -3.24
N LEU A 29 -1.94 -9.17 -4.20
CA LEU A 29 -2.88 -9.73 -5.19
C LEU A 29 -3.99 -10.55 -4.53
N LEU A 30 -3.66 -11.42 -3.57
CA LEU A 30 -4.69 -12.19 -2.83
C LEU A 30 -5.65 -11.28 -2.06
N ALA A 31 -5.13 -10.22 -1.42
CA ALA A 31 -5.95 -9.24 -0.72
C ALA A 31 -6.88 -8.49 -1.67
N VAL A 32 -6.38 -8.00 -2.81
CA VAL A 32 -7.20 -7.29 -3.80
C VAL A 32 -8.19 -8.22 -4.50
N GLN A 33 -7.82 -9.47 -4.78
CA GLN A 33 -8.75 -10.49 -5.29
C GLN A 33 -9.93 -10.67 -4.32
N TYR A 34 -9.64 -10.77 -3.03
CA TYR A 34 -10.66 -10.88 -2.00
C TYR A 34 -11.59 -9.65 -2.03
N LEU A 35 -11.06 -8.43 -2.11
CA LEU A 35 -11.87 -7.21 -2.22
C LEU A 35 -12.76 -7.24 -3.45
N HIS A 36 -12.19 -7.51 -4.63
CA HIS A 36 -12.92 -7.52 -5.89
C HIS A 36 -14.05 -8.55 -5.90
N LYS A 37 -13.81 -9.74 -5.32
CA LYS A 37 -14.82 -10.80 -5.15
C LYS A 37 -15.98 -10.37 -4.26
N HIS A 38 -15.73 -9.53 -3.26
CA HIS A 38 -16.76 -8.95 -2.38
C HIS A 38 -17.33 -7.64 -2.92
N GLY A 39 -17.04 -7.30 -4.17
CA GLY A 39 -17.55 -6.09 -4.80
C GLY A 39 -16.92 -4.81 -4.24
N ILE A 40 -15.74 -4.87 -3.62
CA ILE A 40 -15.02 -3.70 -3.11
C ILE A 40 -13.88 -3.35 -4.06
N ILE A 41 -13.75 -2.07 -4.38
CA ILE A 41 -12.61 -1.51 -5.12
C ILE A 41 -11.86 -0.58 -4.17
N HIS A 42 -10.54 -0.72 -4.06
CA HIS A 42 -9.74 0.01 -3.08
C HIS A 42 -9.55 1.49 -3.46
N ARG A 43 -9.18 1.76 -4.72
CA ARG A 43 -8.99 3.09 -5.34
C ARG A 43 -7.83 3.95 -4.86
N ASP A 44 -7.23 3.68 -3.71
CA ASP A 44 -6.01 4.37 -3.23
C ASP A 44 -4.91 3.39 -2.81
N LEU A 45 -4.62 2.39 -3.66
CA LEU A 45 -3.48 1.51 -3.42
C LEU A 45 -2.18 2.27 -3.68
N LYS A 46 -1.32 2.33 -2.65
CA LYS A 46 -0.01 2.98 -2.66
C LYS A 46 0.89 2.32 -1.62
N LEU A 47 2.19 2.57 -1.66
CA LEU A 47 3.16 1.93 -0.75
C LEU A 47 2.85 2.19 0.73
N GLU A 48 2.33 3.38 1.04
CA GLU A 48 1.94 3.83 2.37
C GLU A 48 0.73 3.02 2.91
N ASN A 49 -0.15 2.57 2.02
CA ASN A 49 -1.34 1.78 2.35
C ASN A 49 -1.06 0.27 2.39
N VAL A 50 0.21 -0.13 2.41
CA VAL A 50 0.67 -1.51 2.51
C VAL A 50 1.54 -1.64 3.75
N LEU A 51 1.02 -2.33 4.77
CA LEU A 51 1.68 -2.48 6.06
C LEU A 51 2.37 -3.84 6.20
N LEU A 52 3.50 -3.86 6.90
CA LEU A 52 4.29 -5.05 7.18
C LEU A 52 4.09 -5.56 8.62
N SER A 53 3.88 -6.86 8.79
CA SER A 53 3.54 -7.42 10.10
C SER A 53 4.71 -7.33 11.09
N SER A 54 5.94 -7.47 10.60
CA SER A 54 7.18 -7.48 11.37
C SER A 54 8.30 -6.76 10.62
N LYS A 55 9.42 -6.50 11.31
CA LYS A 55 10.61 -5.86 10.70
C LYS A 55 11.41 -6.78 9.78
N GLU A 56 11.23 -8.09 9.96
CA GLU A 56 11.81 -9.16 9.14
C GLU A 56 11.42 -9.06 7.67
N GLU A 57 12.30 -9.54 6.78
CA GLU A 57 12.07 -9.52 5.32
C GLU A 57 10.95 -10.49 4.89
N ASN A 58 10.87 -11.67 5.51
CA ASN A 58 9.74 -12.58 5.29
C ASN A 58 8.66 -12.27 6.33
N CYS A 59 7.66 -11.49 5.93
CA CYS A 59 6.56 -11.13 6.81
C CYS A 59 5.23 -11.08 6.07
N LEU A 60 4.13 -11.00 6.85
CA LEU A 60 2.80 -10.84 6.29
C LEU A 60 2.55 -9.38 5.93
N VAL A 61 1.87 -9.18 4.81
CA VAL A 61 1.45 -7.88 4.33
C VAL A 61 -0.04 -7.67 4.59
N LYS A 62 -0.46 -6.45 4.93
CA LYS A 62 -1.88 -6.07 4.98
C LYS A 62 -2.11 -4.76 4.25
N ILE A 63 -3.17 -4.74 3.44
CA ILE A 63 -3.70 -3.53 2.83
C ILE A 63 -4.53 -2.78 3.89
N THR A 64 -4.35 -1.46 3.95
CA THR A 64 -5.04 -0.55 4.88
C THR A 64 -5.66 0.63 4.14
N ASP A 65 -6.38 1.48 4.87
CA ASP A 65 -7.00 2.73 4.42
C ASP A 65 -8.02 2.58 3.28
N PHE A 66 -9.21 2.13 3.68
CA PHE A 66 -10.38 1.99 2.81
C PHE A 66 -11.19 3.30 2.70
N GLY A 67 -10.65 4.46 3.12
CA GLY A 67 -11.39 5.72 3.16
C GLY A 67 -11.87 6.21 1.77
N GLN A 68 -11.19 5.77 0.71
CA GLN A 68 -11.53 6.09 -0.69
C GLN A 68 -12.15 4.90 -1.44
N SER A 69 -12.35 3.78 -0.75
CA SER A 69 -12.90 2.56 -1.35
C SER A 69 -14.36 2.71 -1.74
N LYS A 70 -14.81 1.84 -2.65
CA LYS A 70 -16.18 1.87 -3.16
C LYS A 70 -16.76 0.48 -3.31
N ILE A 71 -18.04 0.34 -3.00
CA ILE A 71 -18.82 -0.88 -3.25
C ILE A 71 -19.40 -0.83 -4.67
N ILE A 72 -19.18 -1.90 -5.44
CA ILE A 72 -19.72 -2.11 -6.78
C ILE A 72 -21.23 -2.29 -6.66
N GLY A 73 -21.99 -1.44 -7.36
CA GLY A 73 -23.45 -1.44 -7.33
C GLY A 73 -24.05 -0.21 -6.66
N GLU A 74 -23.27 0.56 -5.90
CA GLU A 74 -23.71 1.89 -5.46
C GLU A 74 -23.68 2.88 -6.64
N THR A 75 -24.87 3.39 -6.99
CA THR A 75 -25.17 4.33 -8.09
C THR A 75 -24.57 5.73 -7.92
N SER A 76 -23.67 5.93 -6.96
CA SER A 76 -22.85 7.12 -6.88
C SER A 76 -21.95 7.14 -8.13
N LEU A 77 -22.20 8.00 -9.11
CA LEU A 77 -21.28 8.16 -10.23
C LEU A 77 -19.85 8.34 -9.69
N MET A 78 -18.85 7.71 -10.32
CA MET A 78 -17.44 7.88 -9.98
C MET A 78 -16.96 9.30 -10.35
N GLN A 79 -17.55 10.32 -9.75
CA GLN A 79 -17.35 11.73 -10.10
C GLN A 79 -16.17 12.37 -9.36
N THR A 80 -15.80 11.83 -8.19
CA THR A 80 -14.70 12.40 -7.41
C THR A 80 -13.36 11.79 -7.84
N LEU A 81 -12.49 12.65 -8.40
CA LEU A 81 -11.05 12.42 -8.54
C LEU A 81 -10.46 12.19 -7.13
N CYS A 82 -10.37 10.93 -6.74
CA CYS A 82 -9.75 10.48 -5.49
C CYS A 82 -8.52 9.64 -5.82
N GLY A 83 -7.46 9.78 -5.02
CA GLY A 83 -6.23 8.98 -5.12
C GLY A 83 -4.97 9.84 -5.16
N THR A 84 -3.82 9.21 -4.91
CA THR A 84 -2.51 9.88 -4.94
C THR A 84 -2.01 9.99 -6.39
N PRO A 85 -1.63 11.18 -6.92
CA PRO A 85 -1.38 11.41 -8.35
C PRO A 85 -0.42 10.45 -9.03
N ASP A 86 0.62 10.00 -8.32
CA ASP A 86 1.66 9.12 -8.85
C ASP A 86 1.17 7.67 -9.12
N TYR A 87 0.01 7.29 -8.57
CA TYR A 87 -0.58 5.95 -8.66
C TYR A 87 -1.88 5.90 -9.47
N LEU A 88 -2.35 7.05 -9.98
CA LEU A 88 -3.62 7.15 -10.69
C LEU A 88 -3.55 6.44 -12.05
N ALA A 89 -4.57 5.63 -12.33
CA ALA A 89 -4.74 4.98 -13.63
C ALA A 89 -5.15 6.01 -14.72
N PRO A 90 -4.78 5.78 -15.99
CA PRO A 90 -5.09 6.70 -17.10
C PRO A 90 -6.58 7.01 -17.25
N GLU A 91 -7.45 6.02 -17.03
CA GLU A 91 -8.89 6.17 -17.16
C GLU A 91 -9.51 7.12 -16.11
N ILE A 92 -8.88 7.25 -14.92
CA ILE A 92 -9.31 8.20 -13.89
C ILE A 92 -9.03 9.65 -14.32
N LEU A 93 -7.98 9.87 -15.13
CA LEU A 93 -7.60 11.18 -15.65
C LEU A 93 -8.46 11.60 -16.86
N HIS A 94 -8.96 10.63 -17.64
CA HIS A 94 -9.71 10.89 -18.87
C HIS A 94 -11.22 10.93 -18.68
N PHE A 95 -11.78 10.17 -17.72
CA PHE A 95 -13.23 10.03 -17.60
C PHE A 95 -13.71 10.04 -16.14
N ALA A 96 -14.32 11.14 -15.72
CA ALA A 96 -15.18 11.17 -14.55
C ALA A 96 -16.47 10.39 -14.86
N GLY A 97 -16.58 9.13 -14.42
CA GLY A 97 -17.86 8.40 -14.44
C GLY A 97 -17.90 7.04 -15.14
N THR A 98 -16.78 6.32 -15.31
CA THR A 98 -16.85 4.97 -15.89
C THR A 98 -17.26 3.92 -14.86
N ALA A 99 -18.57 3.72 -14.73
CA ALA A 99 -19.15 2.57 -14.04
C ALA A 99 -18.74 1.27 -14.76
N GLY A 100 -17.58 0.70 -14.41
CA GLY A 100 -17.11 -0.57 -14.97
C GLY A 100 -15.61 -0.80 -14.86
N TYR A 101 -14.79 0.26 -14.89
CA TYR A 101 -13.32 0.15 -14.84
C TYR A 101 -12.74 0.25 -13.43
N GLY A 102 -13.59 0.21 -12.39
CA GLY A 102 -13.11 0.38 -11.02
C GLY A 102 -12.06 -0.65 -10.60
N ARG A 103 -12.28 -1.93 -10.95
CA ARG A 103 -11.31 -3.00 -10.62
C ARG A 103 -9.97 -2.86 -11.33
N SER A 104 -9.95 -2.38 -12.58
CA SER A 104 -8.71 -2.21 -13.34
C SER A 104 -7.82 -1.10 -12.77
N VAL A 105 -8.39 -0.13 -12.05
CA VAL A 105 -7.63 0.93 -11.37
C VAL A 105 -6.74 0.33 -10.30
N ASP A 106 -7.25 -0.60 -9.48
CA ASP A 106 -6.44 -1.30 -8.48
C ASP A 106 -5.30 -2.11 -9.15
N CYS A 107 -5.55 -2.74 -10.30
CA CYS A 107 -4.51 -3.44 -11.07
C CYS A 107 -3.38 -2.50 -11.51
N TRP A 108 -3.72 -1.29 -11.99
CA TRP A 108 -2.72 -0.29 -12.37
C TRP A 108 -1.88 0.15 -11.17
N SER A 109 -2.54 0.49 -10.05
CA SER A 109 -1.85 0.90 -8.83
C SER A 109 -0.92 -0.20 -8.30
N LEU A 110 -1.31 -1.48 -8.39
CA LEU A 110 -0.43 -2.61 -8.10
C LEU A 110 0.76 -2.68 -9.07
N GLY A 111 0.57 -2.42 -10.35
CA GLY A 111 1.68 -2.31 -11.32
C GLY A 111 2.69 -1.22 -10.94
N VAL A 112 2.21 -0.06 -10.49
CA VAL A 112 3.05 1.06 -10.00
C VAL A 112 3.81 0.65 -8.74
N ILE A 113 3.14 0.00 -7.77
CA ILE A 113 3.78 -0.53 -6.56
C ILE A 113 4.88 -1.53 -6.92
N LEU A 114 4.58 -2.52 -7.77
CA LEU A 114 5.55 -3.55 -8.17
C LEU A 114 6.77 -2.94 -8.86
N PHE A 115 6.55 -1.98 -9.77
CA PHE A 115 7.61 -1.23 -10.42
C PHE A 115 8.55 -0.60 -9.40
N MET A 116 7.99 0.08 -8.40
CA MET A 116 8.78 0.76 -7.37
C MET A 116 9.50 -0.22 -6.47
N CYS A 117 8.88 -1.34 -6.06
CA CYS A 117 9.53 -2.35 -5.25
C CYS A 117 10.77 -2.95 -5.95
N LEU A 118 10.68 -3.20 -7.27
CA LEU A 118 11.76 -3.77 -8.06
C LEU A 118 12.88 -2.76 -8.38
N SER A 119 12.51 -1.51 -8.64
CA SER A 119 13.44 -0.51 -9.18
C SER A 119 13.92 0.55 -8.18
N GLY A 120 13.21 0.74 -7.07
CA GLY A 120 13.49 1.79 -6.09
C GLY A 120 13.21 3.22 -6.61
N TYR A 121 12.42 3.37 -7.67
CA TYR A 121 11.99 4.67 -8.18
C TYR A 121 10.61 4.61 -8.86
N PRO A 122 9.86 5.72 -8.93
CA PRO A 122 8.52 5.71 -9.51
C PRO A 122 8.56 5.61 -11.05
N PRO A 123 7.62 4.88 -11.68
CA PRO A 123 7.56 4.75 -13.14
C PRO A 123 7.28 6.09 -13.83
N PHE A 124 6.49 6.96 -13.18
CA PHE A 124 6.12 8.28 -13.67
C PHE A 124 6.64 9.34 -12.71
N SER A 125 7.14 10.46 -13.24
CA SER A 125 7.76 11.49 -12.39
C SER A 125 7.54 12.90 -12.92
N LYS A 126 7.19 13.81 -12.01
CA LYS A 126 7.11 15.26 -12.29
C LYS A 126 8.45 15.89 -12.67
N LYS A 127 9.56 15.17 -12.48
CA LYS A 127 10.92 15.64 -12.80
C LYS A 127 11.29 15.45 -14.27
N SER A 128 10.43 14.83 -15.08
CA SER A 128 10.67 14.72 -16.52
C SER A 128 10.64 16.10 -17.17
N ALA A 129 11.66 16.40 -17.98
CA ALA A 129 11.75 17.66 -18.71
C ALA A 129 10.82 17.72 -19.94
N TRP A 130 10.36 16.56 -20.43
CA TRP A 130 9.68 16.44 -21.73
C TRP A 130 8.18 16.22 -21.63
N LEU A 131 7.70 15.51 -20.61
CA LEU A 131 6.29 15.15 -20.47
C LEU A 131 5.81 15.47 -19.06
N SER A 132 4.63 16.11 -18.97
CA SER A 132 3.93 16.23 -17.69
C SER A 132 3.58 14.85 -17.13
N LEU A 133 3.38 14.75 -15.81
CA LEU A 133 2.98 13.49 -15.15
C LEU A 133 1.72 12.89 -15.80
N THR A 134 0.72 13.71 -16.08
CA THR A 134 -0.52 13.30 -16.76
C THR A 134 -0.25 12.74 -18.16
N GLN A 135 0.63 13.36 -18.94
CA GLN A 135 1.00 12.85 -20.27
C GLN A 135 1.76 11.52 -20.19
N GLN A 136 2.65 11.35 -19.22
CA GLN A 136 3.37 10.09 -19.02
C GLN A 136 2.39 8.95 -18.70
N ILE A 137 1.47 9.18 -17.75
CA ILE A 137 0.45 8.19 -17.36
C ILE A 137 -0.47 7.86 -18.54
N THR A 138 -1.05 8.88 -19.20
CA THR A 138 -2.04 8.68 -20.28
C THR A 138 -1.44 8.10 -21.56
N SER A 139 -0.13 8.23 -21.79
CA SER A 139 0.57 7.57 -22.89
C SER A 139 1.23 6.24 -22.52
N GLY A 140 1.21 5.85 -21.23
CA GLY A 140 1.92 4.67 -20.74
C GLY A 140 3.44 4.80 -20.85
N ASN A 141 3.98 6.02 -20.91
CA ASN A 141 5.40 6.28 -21.06
C ASN A 141 6.07 6.40 -19.69
N TYR A 142 6.45 5.26 -19.12
CA TYR A 142 7.20 5.19 -17.87
C TYR A 142 8.73 5.15 -18.11
N CYS A 143 9.48 5.71 -17.16
CA CYS A 143 10.94 5.81 -17.24
C CYS A 143 11.60 4.46 -16.95
N PHE A 144 12.30 3.90 -17.93
CA PHE A 144 13.07 2.66 -17.79
C PHE A 144 14.57 2.97 -17.73
N ILE A 145 15.20 2.71 -16.58
CA ILE A 145 16.65 2.87 -16.38
C ILE A 145 17.31 1.50 -16.55
N GLU A 146 17.95 1.29 -17.69
CA GLU A 146 18.51 -0.02 -18.09
C GLU A 146 19.44 -0.62 -17.03
N GLU A 147 20.27 0.20 -16.38
CA GLU A 147 21.22 -0.23 -15.36
C GLU A 147 20.54 -0.80 -14.11
N VAL A 148 19.31 -0.38 -13.82
CA VAL A 148 18.52 -0.88 -12.69
C VAL A 148 17.81 -2.17 -13.06
N TRP A 149 17.22 -2.21 -14.25
CA TRP A 149 16.34 -3.29 -14.70
C TRP A 149 17.08 -4.48 -15.32
N LYS A 150 18.36 -4.36 -15.67
CA LYS A 150 19.19 -5.49 -16.10
C LYS A 150 19.29 -6.61 -15.07
N ASP A 151 19.11 -6.29 -13.78
CA ASP A 151 19.18 -7.25 -12.66
C ASP A 151 17.80 -7.83 -12.30
N VAL A 152 16.72 -7.36 -12.94
CA VAL A 152 15.35 -7.81 -12.70
C VAL A 152 15.01 -8.90 -13.70
N SER A 153 14.35 -9.97 -13.25
CA SER A 153 13.99 -11.08 -14.14
C SER A 153 13.03 -10.65 -15.25
N ARG A 154 13.10 -11.35 -16.39
CA ARG A 154 12.21 -11.11 -17.52
C ARG A 154 10.74 -11.28 -17.16
N ASP A 155 10.42 -12.28 -16.33
CA ASP A 155 9.04 -12.56 -15.91
C ASP A 155 8.51 -11.47 -14.96
N ALA A 156 9.36 -10.92 -14.08
CA ALA A 156 8.99 -9.79 -13.23
C ALA A 156 8.66 -8.55 -14.07
N PHE A 157 9.54 -8.25 -15.04
CA PHE A 157 9.37 -7.11 -15.94
C PHE A 157 8.12 -7.27 -16.80
N ASP A 158 7.90 -8.45 -17.40
CA ASP A 158 6.72 -8.76 -18.21
C ASP A 158 5.42 -8.58 -17.41
N LEU A 159 5.38 -9.00 -16.14
CA LEU A 159 4.22 -8.75 -15.27
C LEU A 159 3.95 -7.25 -15.08
N VAL A 160 4.99 -6.45 -14.82
CA VAL A 160 4.87 -4.99 -14.70
C VAL A 160 4.30 -4.39 -15.98
N GLN A 161 4.81 -4.80 -17.16
CA GLN A 161 4.33 -4.29 -18.44
C GLN A 161 2.86 -4.62 -18.70
N LYS A 162 2.40 -5.81 -18.30
CA LYS A 162 1.00 -6.25 -18.44
C LYS A 162 0.04 -5.56 -17.47
N LEU A 163 0.52 -5.10 -16.31
CA LEU A 163 -0.25 -4.31 -15.36
C LEU A 163 -0.29 -2.81 -15.71
N LEU A 164 0.79 -2.27 -16.27
CA LEU A 164 0.90 -0.86 -16.71
C LEU A 164 0.42 -0.66 -18.16
N VAL A 165 -0.68 -1.31 -18.53
CA VAL A 165 -1.34 -1.12 -19.83
C VAL A 165 -2.37 0.00 -19.72
N VAL A 166 -2.29 0.98 -20.64
CA VAL A 166 -3.18 2.15 -20.64
C VAL A 166 -4.64 1.76 -20.82
N ASP A 167 -4.92 0.91 -21.80
CA ASP A 167 -6.28 0.40 -22.06
C ASP A 167 -6.72 -0.56 -20.93
N PRO A 168 -7.70 -0.19 -20.10
CA PRO A 168 -8.14 -1.00 -18.96
C PRO A 168 -8.75 -2.34 -19.38
N THR A 169 -9.23 -2.48 -20.61
CA THR A 169 -9.81 -3.73 -21.11
C THR A 169 -8.75 -4.76 -21.49
N ARG A 170 -7.53 -4.28 -21.78
CA ARG A 170 -6.34 -5.09 -22.10
C ARG A 170 -5.40 -5.26 -20.91
N ARG A 171 -5.63 -4.52 -19.83
CA ARG A 171 -4.84 -4.58 -18.60
C ARG A 171 -5.09 -5.91 -17.89
N LEU A 172 -4.01 -6.51 -17.39
CA LEU A 172 -4.07 -7.78 -16.69
C LEU A 172 -4.97 -7.70 -15.45
N LYS A 173 -5.90 -8.65 -15.30
CA LYS A 173 -6.75 -8.78 -14.11
C LYS A 173 -6.00 -9.47 -12.98
N ILE A 174 -6.52 -9.36 -11.77
CA ILE A 174 -5.89 -9.93 -10.57
C ILE A 174 -5.79 -11.46 -10.67
N GLU A 175 -6.83 -12.12 -11.18
CA GLU A 175 -6.84 -13.57 -11.37
C GLU A 175 -5.74 -14.01 -12.37
N GLU A 176 -5.63 -13.30 -13.48
CA GLU A 176 -4.61 -13.57 -14.51
C GLU A 176 -3.19 -13.25 -13.99
N ALA A 177 -3.05 -12.23 -13.15
CA ALA A 177 -1.79 -11.89 -12.50
C ALA A 177 -1.33 -13.00 -11.55
N LEU A 178 -2.22 -13.59 -10.74
CA LEU A 178 -1.89 -14.71 -9.86
C LEU A 178 -1.45 -15.98 -10.62
N GLU A 179 -1.89 -16.13 -11.86
CA GLU A 179 -1.50 -17.22 -12.77
C GLU A 179 -0.22 -16.91 -13.57
N HIS A 180 0.33 -15.69 -13.46
CA HIS A 180 1.52 -15.28 -14.20
C HIS A 180 2.75 -16.16 -13.86
N PRO A 181 3.62 -16.50 -14.83
CA PRO A 181 4.81 -17.32 -14.61
C PRO A 181 5.69 -16.85 -13.45
N TRP A 182 5.85 -15.53 -13.28
CA TRP A 182 6.63 -14.95 -12.18
C TRP A 182 6.16 -15.39 -10.79
N LEU A 183 4.85 -15.65 -10.63
CA LEU A 183 4.20 -16.06 -9.37
C LEU A 183 3.97 -17.56 -9.25
N GLN A 184 4.35 -18.36 -10.26
CA GLN A 184 4.37 -19.83 -10.19
C GLN A 184 5.64 -20.31 -9.46
N ASP A 185 5.81 -19.86 -8.22
CA ASP A 185 6.97 -20.12 -7.37
C ASP A 185 6.51 -20.82 -6.08
N GLU A 186 6.73 -22.14 -6.03
CA GLU A 186 6.32 -22.98 -4.89
C GLU A 186 7.07 -22.62 -3.59
N HIS A 187 8.32 -22.16 -3.67
CA HIS A 187 9.07 -21.74 -2.50
C HIS A 187 8.44 -20.50 -1.85
N MET A 188 8.08 -19.51 -2.67
CA MET A 188 7.38 -18.31 -2.21
C MET A 188 6.02 -18.67 -1.58
N ARG A 189 5.23 -19.54 -2.24
CA ARG A 189 3.92 -19.99 -1.74
C ARG A 189 4.03 -20.73 -0.40
N HIS A 190 5.00 -21.62 -0.27
CA HIS A 190 5.28 -22.33 0.97
C HIS A 190 5.71 -21.36 2.09
N THR A 191 6.57 -20.39 1.77
CA THR A 191 6.98 -19.34 2.73
C THR A 191 5.75 -18.57 3.24
N PHE A 192 4.83 -18.18 2.35
CA PHE A 192 3.58 -17.53 2.76
C PHE A 192 2.70 -18.41 3.66
N GLN A 193 2.54 -19.70 3.33
CA GLN A 193 1.76 -20.63 4.15
C GLN A 193 2.34 -20.80 5.56
N GLN A 194 3.67 -20.87 5.68
CA GLN A 194 4.34 -20.94 6.98
C GLN A 194 4.09 -19.68 7.82
N LEU A 195 4.16 -18.50 7.21
CA LEU A 195 3.86 -17.23 7.90
C LEU A 195 2.42 -17.16 8.40
N LEU A 196 1.46 -17.69 7.63
CA LEU A 196 0.06 -17.78 8.07
C LEU A 196 -0.12 -18.73 9.26
N ALA A 197 0.48 -19.92 9.21
CA ALA A 197 0.39 -20.92 10.27
C ALA A 197 0.95 -20.39 11.60
N GLN A 198 2.09 -19.70 11.57
CA GLN A 198 2.69 -19.06 12.75
C GLN A 198 1.78 -18.00 13.36
N THR A 199 0.98 -17.30 12.55
CA THR A 199 0.06 -16.26 13.04
C THR A 199 -1.18 -16.86 13.70
N GLN A 200 -1.65 -18.02 13.24
CA GLN A 200 -2.77 -18.75 13.85
C GLN A 200 -2.38 -19.38 15.18
N ASP A 201 -1.20 -19.98 15.26
CA ASP A 201 -0.66 -20.60 16.48
C ASP A 201 -0.43 -19.60 17.63
N VAL A 202 -0.27 -18.30 17.31
CA VAL A 202 -0.24 -17.22 18.33
C VAL A 202 -1.64 -16.85 18.83
N ARG A 203 -2.68 -16.95 17.98
CA ARG A 203 -4.06 -16.63 18.37
C ARG A 203 -4.73 -17.71 19.21
N ASP A 204 -4.34 -18.97 19.02
CA ASP A 204 -4.90 -20.12 19.73
C ASP A 204 -4.21 -20.40 21.09
N LYS A 205 -3.17 -19.63 21.46
CA LYS A 205 -2.57 -19.70 22.79
C LYS A 205 -3.38 -18.88 23.79
N PRO A 206 -3.85 -19.47 24.91
CA PRO A 206 -4.51 -18.71 25.96
C PRO A 206 -3.53 -17.70 26.57
N GLU A 207 -3.94 -16.43 26.66
CA GLU A 207 -3.16 -15.40 27.35
C GLU A 207 -2.86 -15.84 28.79
N PRO A 208 -1.62 -15.72 29.28
CA PRO A 208 -1.33 -15.93 30.69
C PRO A 208 -2.06 -14.86 31.51
N LEU A 209 -2.93 -15.29 32.42
CA LEU A 209 -3.55 -14.42 33.43
C LEU A 209 -2.44 -13.80 34.31
N THR A 210 -1.99 -12.60 33.97
CA THR A 210 -1.11 -11.81 34.84
C THR A 210 -1.98 -11.12 35.90
N LEU A 211 -2.11 -11.76 37.06
CA LEU A 211 -2.64 -11.14 38.27
C LEU A 211 -1.70 -9.99 38.69
N ALA A 212 -2.15 -8.74 38.52
CA ALA A 212 -1.48 -7.60 39.14
C ALA A 212 -1.55 -7.71 40.67
N PRO A 213 -0.47 -7.45 41.43
CA PRO A 213 -0.53 -7.43 42.88
C PRO A 213 -1.27 -6.19 43.39
N PRO A 214 -1.96 -6.27 44.54
CA PRO A 214 -2.74 -5.16 45.07
C PRO A 214 -1.83 -4.04 45.60
N GLY A 215 -2.23 -2.80 45.29
CA GLY A 215 -1.43 -1.59 45.52
C GLY A 215 -1.02 -1.35 46.97
N SER A 216 0.25 -0.99 47.15
CA SER A 216 0.74 -0.39 48.39
C SER A 216 0.43 1.12 48.39
N LYS A 217 -0.41 1.54 49.33
CA LYS A 217 -0.52 2.93 49.77
C LYS A 217 0.87 3.44 50.20
N ARG A 218 1.22 4.67 49.85
CA ARG A 218 2.19 5.47 50.60
C ARG A 218 1.56 6.82 50.91
N ASP A 219 1.51 7.10 52.20
CA ASP A 219 1.12 8.35 52.82
C ASP A 219 2.26 9.38 52.80
N GLN A 220 1.88 10.61 53.16
CA GLN A 220 2.66 11.77 53.66
C GLN A 220 3.22 12.74 52.60
N GLU A 221 2.65 13.95 52.46
CA GLU A 221 2.66 15.15 53.33
C GLU A 221 3.89 16.04 53.00
N ASP A 222 3.65 17.26 52.52
CA ASP A 222 4.05 18.48 53.24
C ASP A 222 3.59 19.77 52.53
N GLU A 223 3.13 20.70 53.35
CA GLU A 223 2.64 22.06 53.08
C GLU A 223 3.76 23.05 52.74
N GLU A 224 3.47 24.12 51.97
CA GLU A 224 3.47 25.51 52.46
C GLU A 224 3.48 26.59 51.34
N ALA A 225 2.95 27.75 51.73
CA ALA A 225 3.12 29.12 51.20
C ALA A 225 2.19 29.62 50.06
N GLY A 226 1.20 30.45 50.45
CA GLY A 226 0.61 31.52 49.61
C GLY A 226 1.36 32.86 49.80
N PRO A 227 0.74 34.04 49.60
CA PRO A 227 -0.16 34.49 48.52
C PRO A 227 0.26 35.88 47.93
N SER A 228 -0.09 36.25 46.68
CA SER A 228 -0.50 37.65 46.35
C SER A 228 -0.92 37.94 44.89
N LYS A 229 -2.14 38.49 44.76
CA LYS A 229 -2.66 39.63 43.97
C LYS A 229 -2.04 40.07 42.60
N ARG A 230 -2.99 40.19 41.65
CA ARG A 230 -3.23 41.27 40.64
C ARG A 230 -2.25 41.45 39.46
N GLN A 231 -2.78 41.29 38.23
CA GLN A 231 -3.16 42.44 37.37
C GLN A 231 -3.91 42.00 36.08
N LYS A 232 -4.99 42.72 35.78
CA LYS A 232 -5.70 42.79 34.49
C LYS A 232 -5.00 43.84 33.62
N VAL A 233 -4.74 43.57 32.34
CA VAL A 233 -4.77 44.54 31.20
C VAL A 233 -5.00 43.71 29.91
N GLN A 234 -6.24 43.64 29.41
CA GLN A 234 -6.78 44.33 28.22
C GLN A 234 -6.24 43.85 26.85
N LEU A 235 -7.05 43.04 26.17
CA LEU A 235 -7.08 42.88 24.71
C LEU A 235 -8.00 43.98 24.14
N GLY A 236 -7.50 44.77 23.19
CA GLY A 236 -8.31 45.63 22.33
C GLY A 236 -8.62 44.91 21.00
N PRO A 237 -9.78 45.15 20.36
CA PRO A 237 -10.06 44.63 19.04
C PRO A 237 -9.94 45.73 17.97
N SER A 238 -9.26 45.42 16.85
CA SER A 238 -9.64 45.71 15.44
C SER A 238 -8.46 45.37 14.53
#